data_AF-A0A918NR07-F1
#
_entry.id   AF-A0A918NR07-F1
#
_cell.length_a   1.000
_cell.length_b   1.000
_cell.length_c   1.000
_cell.angle_alpha   90.00
_cell.angle_beta   90.00
_cell.angle_gamma   90.00
#
_symmetry.space_group_name_H-M   'P 1'
#
loop_
_entity.id
_entity.type
_entity.pdbx_description
1 polymer ?
#
loop_
_entity_poly.entity_id
_entity_poly.type
_entity_poly.pdbx_seq_one_letter_code
_entity_poly.pdbx_strand_id
1 'polypeptide(L)' 'MFDALRNLKEKAEDLAEAHGDKISAGLEKAGDFLDDRTGGKHSDRIGTAVDKVQDYVGKLGEKKD' A
#
# COMPACT_ATOMS: atom_id res chain seq x y z
N MET A 1 11.26 -11.44 -9.57
CA MET A 1 10.39 -10.30 -9.19
C MET A 1 9.37 -10.69 -8.12
N PHE A 2 8.84 -11.91 -8.14
CA PHE A 2 7.89 -12.41 -7.13
C PHE A 2 8.50 -12.59 -5.72
N ASP A 3 9.77 -13.00 -5.62
CA ASP A 3 10.48 -13.16 -4.34
C ASP A 3 10.68 -11.86 -3.55
N ALA A 4 10.92 -10.75 -4.24
CA ALA A 4 11.05 -9.44 -3.60
C ALA A 4 9.73 -9.03 -2.91
N LEU A 5 8.60 -9.39 -3.52
CA LEU A 5 7.27 -9.13 -2.97
C LEU A 5 7.01 -9.97 -1.71
N ARG A 6 7.40 -11.25 -1.74
CA ARG A 6 7.28 -12.17 -0.60
C ARG A 6 8.14 -11.73 0.59
N ASN A 7 9.40 -11.40 0.35
CA ASN A 7 10.31 -10.96 1.42
C ASN A 7 9.84 -9.65 2.06
N LEU A 8 9.30 -8.73 1.25
CA LEU A 8 8.70 -7.49 1.75
C LEU A 8 7.45 -7.76 2.59
N LYS A 9 6.59 -8.69 2.16
CA LYS A 9 5.40 -9.10 2.90
C LYS A 9 5.77 -9.70 4.26
N GLU A 10 6.71 -10.64 4.31
CA GLU A 10 7.15 -11.26 5.56
C GLU A 10 7.75 -10.24 6.54
N LYS A 11 8.61 -9.34 6.04
CA LYS A 11 9.19 -8.27 6.87
C LYS A 11 8.12 -7.30 7.40
N ALA A 12 7.10 -7.01 6.60
CA ALA A 12 6.00 -6.16 7.01
C ALA A 12 5.10 -6.85 8.05
N GLU A 13 4.83 -8.14 7.90
CA GLU A 13 4.10 -8.97 8.88
C GLU A 13 4.87 -9.04 10.21
N ASP A 14 6.18 -9.31 10.20
CA ASP A 14 7.03 -9.33 11.40
C ASP A 14 7.02 -7.97 12.13
N LEU A 15 7.10 -6.89 11.38
CA LEU A 15 7.05 -5.52 11.92
C LEU A 15 5.67 -5.22 12.51
N ALA A 16 4.58 -5.68 11.86
CA ALA A 16 3.22 -5.51 12.35
C ALA A 16 2.94 -6.34 13.61
N GLU A 17 3.47 -7.57 13.70
CA GLU A 17 3.37 -8.38 14.92
C GLU A 17 4.19 -7.79 16.07
N ALA A 18 5.42 -7.35 15.81
CA ALA A 18 6.28 -6.81 16.86
C ALA A 18 5.87 -5.40 17.33
N HIS A 19 5.33 -4.58 16.42
CA HIS A 19 5.14 -3.14 16.63
C HIS A 19 3.90 -2.56 15.92
N GLY A 20 2.80 -3.32 15.82
CA GLY A 20 1.57 -2.90 15.14
C GLY A 20 1.07 -1.50 15.53
N ASP A 21 1.12 -1.16 16.82
CA ASP A 21 0.73 0.17 17.29
C ASP A 21 1.61 1.32 16.73
N LYS A 22 2.93 1.08 16.59
CA LYS A 22 3.85 2.08 16.04
C LYS A 22 3.73 2.20 14.52
N ILE A 23 3.34 1.12 13.85
CA ILE A 23 3.09 1.15 12.41
C ILE A 23 1.81 1.93 12.13
N SER A 24 0.73 1.67 12.85
CA SER A 24 -0.50 2.46 12.74
C SER A 24 -0.25 3.94 13.01
N ALA A 25 0.47 4.27 14.09
CA ALA A 25 0.83 5.66 14.40
C ALA A 25 1.77 6.28 13.35
N GLY A 26 2.69 5.50 12.78
CA GLY A 26 3.58 5.94 11.72
C GLY A 26 2.87 6.14 10.38
N LEU A 27 1.88 5.29 10.07
CA LEU A 27 1.05 5.36 8.87
C LEU A 27 0.07 6.52 8.92
N GLU A 28 -0.62 6.75 10.04
CA GLU A 28 -1.46 7.94 10.23
C GLU A 28 -0.63 9.20 10.05
N LYS A 29 0.52 9.29 10.73
CA LYS A 29 1.39 10.46 10.64
C LYS A 29 2.01 10.65 9.26
N ALA A 30 2.32 9.57 8.54
CA ALA A 30 2.78 9.64 7.17
C ALA A 30 1.64 10.06 6.22
N GLY A 31 0.41 9.59 6.46
CA GLY A 31 -0.80 10.00 5.77
C GLY A 31 -1.04 11.50 5.92
N ASP A 32 -1.10 12.00 7.15
CA ASP A 32 -1.27 13.41 7.46
C ASP A 32 -0.12 14.25 6.89
N PHE A 33 1.12 13.81 7.04
CA PHE A 33 2.28 14.53 6.50
C PHE A 33 2.28 14.58 4.97
N LEU A 34 1.90 13.50 4.31
CA LEU A 34 1.76 13.46 2.86
C LEU A 34 0.56 14.31 2.41
N ASP A 35 -0.56 14.27 3.11
CA ASP A 35 -1.75 15.04 2.79
C ASP A 35 -1.50 16.55 2.98
N ASP A 36 -0.88 16.96 4.09
CA ASP A 36 -0.46 18.34 4.35
C ASP A 36 0.53 18.83 3.29
N ARG A 37 1.53 18.00 2.95
CA ARG A 37 2.57 18.37 1.99
C ARG A 37 2.08 18.38 0.55
N THR A 38 1.06 17.59 0.25
CA THR A 38 0.42 17.53 -1.08
C THR A 38 -0.82 18.42 -1.16
N GLY A 39 -1.29 18.97 -0.04
CA GLY A 39 -2.50 19.78 0.09
C GLY A 39 -3.75 19.06 -0.45
N GLY A 40 -3.88 17.75 -0.23
CA GLY A 40 -4.94 16.92 -0.81
C GLY A 40 -4.79 16.62 -2.31
N LYS A 41 -3.76 17.15 -3.00
CA LYS A 41 -3.60 17.05 -4.47
C LYS A 41 -3.13 15.68 -4.96
N HIS A 42 -2.89 14.72 -4.08
CA HIS A 42 -2.48 13.36 -4.47
C HIS A 42 -3.57 12.32 -4.29
N SER A 43 -4.73 12.66 -3.73
CA SER A 43 -5.91 11.79 -3.71
C SER A 43 -6.29 11.32 -5.12
N ASP A 44 -6.26 12.21 -6.11
CA ASP A 44 -6.55 11.83 -7.51
C ASP A 44 -5.54 10.84 -8.09
N ARG A 45 -4.25 10.99 -7.76
CA ARG A 45 -3.17 10.10 -8.23
C ARG A 45 -3.20 8.76 -7.50
N ILE A 46 -3.51 8.77 -6.20
CA ILE A 46 -3.67 7.57 -5.39
C ILE A 46 -4.89 6.78 -5.89
N GLY A 47 -6.03 7.45 -6.12
CA GLY A 47 -7.23 6.83 -6.72
C GLY A 47 -6.94 6.20 -8.08
N THR A 48 -6.33 6.97 -8.99
CA THR A 48 -5.96 6.45 -10.33
C THR A 48 -4.98 5.29 -10.27
N ALA A 49 -4.04 5.31 -9.31
CA ALA A 49 -3.09 4.22 -9.10
C ALA A 49 -3.78 2.97 -8.55
N VAL A 50 -4.69 3.13 -7.59
CA VAL A 50 -5.49 2.03 -7.01
C VAL A 50 -6.39 1.41 -8.07
N ASP A 51 -7.09 2.21 -8.88
CA ASP A 51 -7.92 1.73 -9.99
C ASP A 51 -7.09 0.92 -10.99
N LYS A 52 -5.91 1.43 -11.39
CA LYS A 52 -5.00 0.68 -12.28
C LYS A 52 -4.54 -0.64 -11.68
N VAL A 53 -4.25 -0.67 -10.38
CA VAL A 53 -3.83 -1.89 -9.70
C VAL A 53 -4.98 -2.88 -9.60
N GLN A 54 -6.19 -2.44 -9.24
CA GLN A 54 -7.37 -3.30 -9.22
C GLN A 54 -7.67 -3.88 -10.60
N ASP A 55 -7.59 -3.06 -11.65
CA ASP A 55 -7.83 -3.48 -13.02
C ASP A 55 -6.76 -4.49 -13.50
N TYR A 56 -5.50 -4.34 -13.07
CA TYR A 56 -4.44 -5.31 -13.32
C TYR A 56 -4.63 -6.62 -12.54
N VAL A 57 -5.01 -6.53 -11.26
CA VAL A 57 -5.25 -7.69 -10.40
C VAL A 57 -6.47 -8.46 -10.88
N GLY A 58 -7.54 -7.78 -11.28
CA GLY A 58 -8.73 -8.38 -11.89
C GLY A 58 -8.38 -9.17 -13.15
N LYS A 59 -7.62 -8.55 -14.07
CA LYS A 59 -7.15 -9.23 -15.30
C LYS A 59 -6.19 -10.39 -15.05
N LEU A 60 -5.41 -10.34 -13.96
CA LEU A 60 -4.56 -11.46 -13.54
C LEU A 60 -5.35 -12.58 -12.87
N GLY A 61 -6.44 -12.25 -12.17
CA GLY A 61 -7.38 -13.20 -11.57
C GLY A 61 -8.23 -13.91 -12.62
N GLU A 62 -8.75 -13.18 -13.60
CA GLU A 62 -9.55 -13.73 -14.71
C GLU A 62 -8.76 -14.66 -15.64
N LYS A 63 -7.43 -14.59 -15.66
CA LYS A 63 -6.58 -15.51 -16.44
C LYS A 63 -6.32 -16.86 -15.75
N LYS A 64 -6.93 -17.10 -14.59
CA LYS A 64 -6.76 -18.34 -13.82
C LYS A 64 -7.92 -19.33 -13.91
N ASP A 65 -8.92 -19.06 -14.74
CA ASP A 65 -10.01 -19.98 -15.10
C ASP A 65 -9.95 -20.39 -16.58
#